data_AF-A0A9X1XSX2-F1
#
_entry.id   AF-A0A9X1XSX2-F1
#
_cell.length_a   1.000
_cell.length_b   1.000
_cell.length_c   1.000
_cell.angle_alpha   90.00
_cell.angle_beta   90.00
_cell.angle_gamma   90.00
#
_symmetry.space_group_name_H-M   'P 1'
#
loop_
_entity.id
_entity.type
_entity.pdbx_description
1 polymer ?
#
loop_
_entity_poly.entity_id
_entity_poly.type
_entity_poly.pdbx_seq_one_letter_code
_entity_poly.pdbx_strand_id
1 'polypeptide(L)'
;MYATLVLSILALLSGFGMRYWINRRKFYRRSSLGAEGFSSYEKSVFISFLERTGKWIAYILIVFGLLFLWSYSRENKDSKEMIQKEVSYVHV
;
A
#
# COMPACT_ATOMS: atom_id res chain seq x y z
N MET A 1 -4.40 19.72 -1.77
CA MET A 1 -5.19 18.79 -2.62
C MET A 1 -4.31 17.83 -3.42
N TYR A 2 -3.45 18.26 -4.36
CA TYR A 2 -2.70 17.28 -5.18
C TYR A 2 -1.62 16.49 -4.43
N ALA A 3 -0.97 17.08 -3.42
CA ALA A 3 0.09 16.41 -2.67
C ALA A 3 -0.40 15.16 -1.90
N THR A 4 -1.58 15.22 -1.28
CA THR A 4 -2.17 14.08 -0.55
C THR A 4 -2.59 12.97 -1.49
N LEU A 5 -3.11 13.31 -2.68
CA LEU A 5 -3.39 12.36 -3.74
C LEU A 5 -2.11 11.67 -4.25
N VAL A 6 -1.06 12.43 -4.56
CA VAL A 6 0.24 11.88 -5.01
C VAL A 6 0.85 10.98 -3.95
N LEU A 7 0.88 11.40 -2.68
CA LEU A 7 1.38 10.60 -1.57
C LEU A 7 0.60 9.28 -1.40
N SER A 8 -0.73 9.31 -1.53
CA SER A 8 -1.57 8.11 -1.43
C SER A 8 -1.26 7.10 -2.55
N ILE A 9 -1.08 7.57 -3.78
CA ILE A 9 -0.76 6.73 -4.94
C ILE A 9 0.64 6.12 -4.77
N LEU A 10 1.62 6.93 -4.38
CA LEU A 10 2.99 6.44 -4.14
C LEU A 10 3.03 5.40 -3.00
N ALA A 11 2.29 5.63 -1.92
CA ALA A 11 2.20 4.68 -0.80
C ALA A 11 1.57 3.35 -1.24
N LEU A 12 0.49 3.39 -2.03
CA LEU A 12 -0.14 2.19 -2.57
C LEU A 12 0.78 1.44 -3.53
N LEU A 13 1.39 2.12 -4.51
CA LEU A 13 2.33 1.52 -5.46
C LEU A 13 3.53 0.89 -4.74
N SER A 14 4.07 1.55 -3.73
CA SER A 14 5.15 1.01 -2.91
C SER A 14 4.69 -0.22 -2.11
N GLY A 15 3.51 -0.19 -1.50
CA GLY A 15 2.94 -1.33 -0.77
C GLY A 15 2.69 -2.56 -1.64
N PHE A 16 2.06 -2.36 -2.80
CA PHE A 16 1.85 -3.43 -3.78
C PHE A 16 3.17 -3.92 -4.40
N GLY A 17 4.08 -3.00 -4.72
CA GLY A 17 5.40 -3.32 -5.27
C GLY A 17 6.24 -4.16 -4.30
N MET A 18 6.27 -3.78 -3.02
CA MET A 18 6.96 -4.54 -1.98
C MET A 18 6.35 -5.94 -1.81
N ARG A 19 5.02 -6.05 -1.79
CA ARG A 19 4.32 -7.34 -1.72
C ARG A 19 4.63 -8.22 -2.94
N TYR A 20 4.60 -7.66 -4.14
CA TYR A 20 4.95 -8.37 -5.37
C TYR A 20 6.41 -8.84 -5.34
N TRP A 21 7.34 -7.98 -4.93
CA TRP A 21 8.75 -8.31 -4.88
C TRP A 21 9.06 -9.45 -3.89
N ILE A 22 8.45 -9.42 -2.70
CA ILE A 22 8.58 -10.50 -1.71
C ILE A 22 8.02 -11.82 -2.28
N ASN A 23 6.83 -11.80 -2.89
CA ASN A 23 6.25 -12.99 -3.51
C ASN A 23 7.12 -13.52 -4.67
N ARG A 24 7.70 -12.61 -5.46
CA ARG A 24 8.60 -12.94 -6.58
C ARG A 24 9.89 -13.61 -6.09
N ARG A 25 10.50 -13.09 -5.03
CA ARG A 25 11.69 -13.70 -4.38
C ARG A 25 11.38 -15.09 -3.85
N LYS A 26 10.19 -15.29 -3.27
CA LYS A 26 9.74 -16.62 -2.83
C LYS A 26 9.57 -17.60 -4.00
N PHE A 27 9.02 -17.13 -5.12
CA PHE A 27 8.81 -17.96 -6.32
C PHE A 27 10.13 -18.42 -6.93
N TYR A 28 11.11 -17.51 -7.12
CA TYR A 28 12.41 -17.85 -7.70
C TYR A 28 13.29 -18.76 -6.83
N ARG A 29 12.95 -18.95 -5.55
CA ARG A 29 13.66 -19.87 -4.65
C ARG A 29 13.15 -21.33 -4.74
N ARG A 30 12.04 -21.56 -5.45
CA ARG A 30 11.48 -22.90 -5.61
C ARG A 30 12.18 -23.63 -6.75
N SER A 31 12.64 -24.86 -6.50
CA SER A 31 13.13 -25.75 -7.56
C SER A 31 11.98 -26.28 -8.43
N SER A 32 12.29 -27.03 -9.49
CA SER A 32 11.29 -27.66 -10.37
C SER A 32 10.30 -28.57 -9.62
N LEU A 33 10.67 -29.07 -8.42
CA LEU A 33 9.84 -29.87 -7.53
C LEU A 33 9.05 -29.03 -6.50
N GLY A 34 9.15 -27.70 -6.53
CA GLY A 34 8.49 -26.80 -5.58
C GLY A 34 9.15 -26.72 -4.21
N ALA A 35 10.24 -27.46 -3.97
CA ALA A 35 11.00 -27.41 -2.73
C ALA A 35 11.82 -26.12 -2.64
N GLU A 36 11.83 -25.49 -1.45
CA GLU A 36 12.67 -24.34 -1.18
C GLU A 36 14.12 -24.79 -1.00
N GLY A 37 14.99 -24.43 -1.95
CA GLY A 37 16.41 -24.75 -1.90
C GLY A 37 17.16 -23.80 -0.96
N PHE A 38 17.28 -24.15 0.31
CA PHE A 38 18.19 -23.46 1.23
C PHE A 38 19.41 -24.34 1.49
N SER A 39 20.61 -23.76 1.36
CA SER A 39 21.87 -24.46 1.63
C SER A 39 22.19 -24.58 3.13
N SER A 40 21.57 -23.77 3.98
CA SER A 40 21.76 -23.77 5.43
C SER A 40 20.46 -23.45 6.17
N TYR A 41 20.28 -24.09 7.32
CA TYR A 41 19.13 -23.91 8.20
C TYR A 41 19.05 -22.48 8.76
N GLU A 42 20.17 -21.87 9.13
CA GLU A 42 20.17 -20.49 9.66
C GLU A 42 19.68 -19.47 8.62
N LYS A 43 20.07 -19.66 7.36
CA LYS A 43 19.63 -18.83 6.24
C LYS A 43 18.12 -18.97 6.01
N SER A 44 17.57 -20.18 6.14
CA SER A 44 16.14 -20.42 5.91
C SER A 44 15.28 -19.73 6.95
N VAL A 45 15.69 -19.77 8.22
CA VAL A 45 14.97 -19.13 9.34
C VAL A 45 15.03 -17.61 9.19
N PHE A 46 16.20 -17.04 8.93
CA PHE A 46 16.36 -15.58 8.79
C PHE A 46 15.56 -15.01 7.61
N ILE A 47 15.63 -15.66 6.44
CA ILE A 47 14.91 -15.21 5.24
C ILE A 47 13.40 -15.39 5.43
N SER A 48 12.95 -16.52 5.99
CA SER A 48 11.53 -16.75 6.26
C SER A 48 10.96 -15.74 7.27
N PHE A 49 11.76 -15.34 8.26
CA PHE A 49 11.39 -14.29 9.20
C PHE A 49 11.20 -12.94 8.50
N LEU A 50 12.16 -12.52 7.67
CA LEU A 50 12.05 -11.29 6.89
C LEU A 50 10.88 -11.31 5.90
N GLU A 51 10.59 -12.45 5.26
CA GLU A 51 9.43 -12.58 4.37
C GLU A 51 8.10 -12.46 5.12
N ARG A 52 8.03 -12.96 6.36
CA ARG A 52 6.84 -12.82 7.20
C ARG A 52 6.66 -11.37 7.63
N THR A 53 7.69 -10.74 8.20
CA THR A 53 7.67 -9.35 8.66
C THR A 53 7.43 -8.38 7.49
N GLY A 54 8.08 -8.59 6.35
CA GLY A 54 7.92 -7.78 5.15
C GLY A 54 6.50 -7.81 4.59
N LYS A 55 5.78 -8.94 4.69
CA LYS A 55 4.36 -9.00 4.31
C LYS A 55 3.49 -8.14 5.22
N TRP A 56 3.71 -8.20 6.54
CA TRP A 56 2.99 -7.36 7.50
C TRP A 56 3.23 -5.89 7.22
N ILE A 57 4.47 -5.49 6.98
CA ILE A 57 4.85 -4.11 6.62
C ILE A 57 4.15 -3.67 5.34
N ALA A 58 4.11 -4.51 4.30
CA ALA A 58 3.39 -4.19 3.08
C ALA A 58 1.88 -4.01 3.31
N TYR A 59 1.25 -4.84 4.15
CA TYR A 59 -0.16 -4.67 4.51
C TYR A 59 -0.42 -3.35 5.23
N ILE A 60 0.42 -3.00 6.21
CA ILE A 60 0.33 -1.71 6.92
C ILE A 60 0.43 -0.55 5.93
N LEU A 61 1.39 -0.61 4.99
CA LEU A 61 1.59 0.44 3.99
C LEU A 61 0.39 0.59 3.05
N ILE A 62 -0.24 -0.51 2.64
CA ILE A 62 -1.46 -0.49 1.82
C ILE A 62 -2.62 0.13 2.60
N VAL A 63 -2.80 -0.24 3.87
CA VAL A 63 -3.85 0.33 4.73
C VAL A 63 -3.66 1.84 4.88
N PHE A 64 -2.44 2.29 5.16
CA PHE A 64 -2.13 3.72 5.21
C PHE A 64 -2.43 4.43 3.89
N GLY A 65 -2.05 3.85 2.75
CA GLY A 65 -2.36 4.42 1.43
C GLY A 65 -3.87 4.60 1.20
N LEU A 66 -4.69 3.62 1.60
CA LEU A 66 -6.15 3.71 1.53
C LEU A 66 -6.72 4.77 2.47
N LEU A 67 -6.17 4.90 3.69
CA LEU A 67 -6.60 5.94 4.64
C LEU A 67 -6.31 7.34 4.09
N PHE A 68 -5.15 7.57 3.49
CA PHE A 68 -4.82 8.85 2.85
C PHE A 68 -5.75 9.16 1.67
N LEU A 69 -6.07 8.15 0.85
CA LEU A 69 -7.02 8.32 -0.26
C LEU A 69 -8.43 8.67 0.25
N TRP A 70 -8.87 8.03 1.32
CA TRP A 70 -10.16 8.31 1.94
C TRP A 70 -10.22 9.71 2.56
N SER A 71 -9.15 10.13 3.24
CA SER A 71 -9.02 11.48 3.78
C SER A 71 -9.10 12.54 2.68
N TYR A 72 -8.40 12.32 1.56
CA TYR A 72 -8.47 13.21 0.39
C TYR A 72 -9.90 13.30 -0.16
N SER A 73 -10.61 12.18 -0.25
CA SER A 73 -12.01 12.18 -0.73
C SER A 73 -12.93 13.03 0.15
N ARG A 74 -12.68 13.10 1.45
CA ARG A 74 -13.47 13.91 2.39
C ARG A 74 -13.27 15.42 2.19
N GLU A 75 -12.02 15.90 2.10
CA GLU A 75 -11.71 17.33 1.87
C GLU A 75 -12.40 17.90 0.61
N ASN A 76 -12.55 17.07 -0.42
CA ASN A 76 -13.21 17.46 -1.67
C ASN A 76 -14.74 17.55 -1.55
N LYS A 77 -15.36 16.80 -0.63
CA LYS A 77 -16.81 16.84 -0.40
C LYS A 77 -17.18 18.10 0.38
N ASP A 78 -16.47 18.36 1.46
CA ASP A 78 -16.70 19.52 2.32
C ASP A 78 -16.55 20.84 1.51
N SER A 79 -15.54 20.90 0.63
CA SER A 79 -15.33 22.06 -0.26
C SER A 79 -16.46 22.27 -1.27
N LYS A 80 -17.05 21.20 -1.81
CA LYS A 80 -18.17 21.28 -2.76
C LYS A 80 -19.46 21.72 -2.08
N GLU A 81 -19.71 21.26 -0.86
CA GLU A 81 -20.88 21.64 -0.07
C GLU A 81 -20.84 23.12 0.35
N MET A 82 -19.65 23.66 0.65
CA MET A 82 -19.49 25.09 0.94
C MET A 82 -19.73 25.97 -0.30
N ILE A 83 -19.21 25.58 -1.47
CA ILE A 83 -19.44 26.30 -2.73
C ILE A 83 -20.93 26.25 -3.12
N GLN A 84 -21.61 25.12 -2.95
CA GLN A 84 -23.05 24.98 -3.21
C GLN A 84 -23.89 25.90 -2.30
N LYS A 85 -23.53 26.00 -1.00
CA LYS A 85 -24.19 26.90 -0.05
C LYS A 85 -24.00 28.37 -0.39
N GLU A 86 -22.78 28.78 -0.77
CA GLU A 86 -22.54 30.16 -1.20
C GLU A 86 -23.33 30.53 -2.46
N VAL A 87 -23.30 29.68 -3.50
CA VAL A 87 -24.07 29.91 -4.73
C VAL A 87 -25.57 29.97 -4.45
N SER A 88 -26.08 29.14 -3.53
CA SER A 88 -27.48 29.19 -3.10
C SER A 88 -27.83 30.47 -2.32
N TYR A 89 -26.90 31.09 -1.60
CA TYR A 89 -27.12 32.36 -0.89
C TYR A 89 -27.06 33.57 -1.83
N VAL A 90 -26.26 33.51 -2.90
CA VAL A 90 -26.15 34.57 -3.89
C VAL A 90 -27.38 34.65 -4.82
N HIS A 91 -28.12 33.54 -4.96
CA HIS A 91 -29.32 33.44 -5.80
C HIS A 91 -30.66 33.61 -5.04
N VAL A 92 -30.63 33.97 -3.75
CA VAL A 92 -31.80 34.31 -2.93
C VAL A 92 -31.82 35.80 -2.66
#